data_AF-A0A8R2NU12-F1
#
_entry.id   AF-A0A8R2NU12-F1
#
_cell.length_a   1.000
_cell.length_b   1.000
_cell.length_c   1.000
_cell.angle_alpha   90.00
_cell.angle_beta   90.00
_cell.angle_gamma   90.00
#
_symmetry.space_group_name_H-M   'P 1'
#
loop_
_entity.id
_entity.type
_entity.pdbx_description
1 polymer ?
#
loop_
_entity_poly.entity_id
_entity_poly.type
_entity_poly.pdbx_seq_one_letter_code
_entity_poly.pdbx_strand_id
1 'polypeptide(L)'
;MDSLSFGQNNSRTNNCQSCSIQNNYCKNDKLHGYVCDCKIYGVQQMQLRRLKTDTPREKKDAKYYEKRKRNNMAAKKSREAKRRRDNEMGLKLFLLEKENMLLKFRLSTVSEELEIIKRTLVLYNTNQVIWTNNVLPPFQKN
;
A
#
# COMPACT_ATOMS: atom_id res chain seq x y z
N MET A 1 22.41 53.64 11.11
CA MET A 1 22.13 54.41 9.88
C MET A 1 21.55 53.44 8.89
N ASP A 2 20.37 53.79 8.41
CA ASP A 2 19.41 52.94 7.70
C ASP A 2 19.85 52.51 6.30
N SER A 3 19.32 51.36 5.85
CA SER A 3 18.46 51.22 4.66
C SER A 3 18.79 50.06 3.71
N LEU A 4 17.81 49.14 3.62
CA LEU A 4 17.20 48.58 2.40
C LEU A 4 18.08 47.90 1.32
N SER A 5 17.88 46.59 1.10
CA SER A 5 17.09 46.12 -0.07
C SER A 5 16.98 44.58 -0.16
N PHE A 6 15.72 44.15 -0.24
CA PHE A 6 15.10 43.02 -0.96
C PHE A 6 15.93 41.92 -1.64
N GLY A 7 15.49 40.67 -1.40
CA GLY A 7 15.36 39.69 -2.48
C GLY A 7 15.50 38.23 -2.08
N GLN A 8 14.39 37.47 -2.27
CA GLN A 8 14.36 36.03 -2.56
C GLN A 8 14.62 35.11 -1.33
N ASN A 9 13.76 34.16 -0.94
CA ASN A 9 12.97 33.22 -1.72
C ASN A 9 11.72 32.79 -0.93
N ASN A 10 10.53 33.07 -1.46
CA ASN A 10 9.32 32.40 -1.01
C ASN A 10 9.32 30.97 -1.56
N SER A 11 9.97 30.07 -0.83
CA SER A 11 9.72 28.64 -0.95
C SER A 11 8.25 28.43 -0.63
N ARG A 12 7.40 28.33 -1.66
CA ARG A 12 6.02 27.86 -1.52
C ARG A 12 6.09 26.44 -0.98
N THR A 13 6.10 26.31 0.33
CA THR A 13 5.87 25.04 1.01
C THR A 13 4.48 24.60 0.59
N ASN A 14 4.41 23.50 -0.18
CA ASN A 14 3.18 22.83 -0.54
C ASN A 14 2.57 22.22 0.73
N ASN A 15 2.04 23.05 1.62
CA ASN A 15 1.34 22.61 2.80
C ASN A 15 -0.02 22.05 2.37
N CYS A 16 -0.09 20.72 2.27
CA CYS A 16 -1.35 20.01 2.14
C CYS A 16 -2.19 20.30 3.40
N GLN A 17 -3.20 21.17 3.26
CA GLN A 17 -4.15 21.53 4.32
C GLN A 17 -4.96 20.34 4.87
N SER A 18 -4.87 19.16 4.24
CA SER A 18 -5.54 17.93 4.67
C SER A 18 -4.64 16.99 5.49
N CYS A 19 -3.34 17.26 5.59
CA CYS A 19 -2.40 16.42 6.35
C CYS A 19 -2.02 17.09 7.68
N SER A 20 -2.92 17.05 8.65
CA SER A 20 -2.60 17.33 10.06
C SER A 20 -2.23 16.07 10.84
N ILE A 21 -1.63 15.07 10.16
CA ILE A 21 -1.11 13.87 10.82
C ILE A 21 0.40 14.03 10.86
N GLN A 22 0.90 14.60 11.96
CA GLN A 22 2.23 14.27 12.42
C GLN A 22 2.23 12.77 12.74
N ASN A 23 3.10 12.03 12.05
CA ASN A 23 3.51 10.65 12.26
C ASN A 23 3.08 9.62 11.20
N ASN A 24 4.04 9.39 10.32
CA ASN A 24 4.57 8.08 9.92
C ASN A 24 3.85 7.29 8.82
N TYR A 25 4.06 7.71 7.58
CA TYR A 25 4.50 6.81 6.50
C TYR A 25 5.34 7.62 5.49
N CYS A 26 6.62 7.84 5.81
CA CYS A 26 7.66 8.19 4.85
C CYS A 26 8.91 7.44 5.27
N LYS A 27 9.01 6.17 4.83
CA LYS A 27 10.31 5.51 4.81
C LYS A 27 11.11 6.15 3.67
N ASN A 28 12.32 6.58 4.04
CA ASN A 28 13.29 7.25 3.21
C ASN A 28 13.65 6.43 1.97
N ASP A 29 13.44 6.98 0.78
CA ASP A 29 14.27 6.70 -0.39
C ASP A 29 14.68 8.04 -1.01
N LYS A 30 15.98 8.31 -1.00
CA LYS A 30 16.61 9.61 -1.33
C LYS A 30 16.55 9.99 -2.83
N LEU A 31 15.50 9.61 -3.58
CA LEU A 31 15.45 9.87 -5.03
C LEU A 31 14.14 10.47 -5.56
N HIS A 32 13.10 10.64 -4.75
CA HIS A 32 11.86 11.27 -5.21
C HIS A 32 11.53 12.48 -4.36
N GLY A 33 11.44 13.65 -5.00
CA GLY A 33 11.03 14.90 -4.38
C GLY A 33 9.73 14.73 -3.60
N TYR A 34 9.63 15.43 -2.48
CA TYR A 34 8.50 15.42 -1.56
C TYR A 34 7.19 15.85 -2.27
N VAL A 35 6.51 14.91 -2.90
CA VAL A 35 5.17 15.10 -3.45
C VAL A 35 4.19 14.39 -2.51
N CYS A 36 3.20 15.11 -2.01
CA CYS A 36 2.12 14.50 -1.23
C CYS A 36 1.19 13.74 -2.18
N ASP A 37 1.20 12.41 -2.05
CA ASP A 37 0.34 11.49 -2.82
C ASP A 37 -1.13 11.54 -2.39
N CYS A 38 -1.49 12.46 -1.52
CA CYS A 38 -2.85 12.67 -1.03
C CYS A 38 -3.84 12.96 -2.19
N LYS A 39 -3.33 13.47 -3.34
CA LYS A 39 -4.07 13.63 -4.60
C LYS A 39 -4.29 12.31 -5.35
N ILE A 40 -3.37 11.34 -5.23
CA ILE A 40 -3.43 10.02 -5.88
C ILE A 40 -4.48 9.14 -5.18
N TYR A 41 -4.55 9.19 -3.85
CA TYR A 41 -5.47 8.37 -3.05
C TYR A 41 -6.85 9.01 -2.82
N GLY A 42 -7.16 10.15 -3.46
CA GLY A 42 -8.50 10.75 -3.43
C GLY A 42 -9.04 11.02 -2.02
N VAL A 43 -8.19 11.43 -1.09
CA VAL A 43 -8.59 11.69 0.31
C VAL A 43 -9.57 12.86 0.32
N GLN A 44 -10.87 12.56 0.45
CA GLN A 44 -11.90 13.58 0.56
C GLN A 44 -11.62 14.44 1.80
N GLN A 45 -11.61 15.76 1.60
CA GLN A 45 -11.44 16.72 2.70
C GLN A 45 -12.39 16.39 3.83
N MET A 46 -11.85 16.17 5.03
CA MET A 46 -12.65 15.99 6.24
C MET A 46 -13.43 17.27 6.52
N GLN A 47 -14.72 17.27 6.22
CA GLN A 47 -15.60 18.36 6.64
C GLN A 47 -15.61 18.41 8.17
N LEU A 48 -15.21 19.56 8.73
CA LEU A 48 -15.26 19.80 10.17
C LEU A 48 -16.69 19.59 10.67
N ARG A 49 -16.86 18.65 11.61
CA ARG A 49 -18.17 18.34 12.17
C ARG A 49 -18.64 19.53 13.02
N ARG A 50 -19.81 20.09 12.68
CA ARG A 50 -20.44 21.16 13.45
C ARG A 50 -20.63 20.71 14.90
N LEU A 51 -20.23 21.56 15.85
CA LEU A 51 -20.39 21.30 17.28
C LEU A 51 -21.87 21.06 17.59
N LYS A 52 -22.16 19.99 18.34
CA LYS A 52 -23.54 19.60 18.67
C LYS A 52 -24.07 20.55 19.74
N THR A 53 -25.13 21.29 19.42
CA THR A 53 -25.93 22.02 20.41
C THR A 53 -27.17 21.21 20.77
N ASP A 54 -27.46 21.09 22.06
CA ASP A 54 -28.66 20.40 22.51
C ASP A 54 -29.90 21.25 22.22
N THR A 55 -30.98 20.58 21.83
CA THR A 55 -32.26 21.24 21.58
C THR A 55 -32.92 21.59 22.92
N PRO A 56 -33.25 22.88 23.18
CA PRO A 56 -33.98 23.30 24.38
C PRO A 56 -35.27 22.50 24.59
N ARG A 57 -35.70 22.32 25.85
CA ARG A 57 -36.86 21.47 26.19
C ARG A 57 -38.14 21.96 25.54
N GLU A 58 -38.29 23.28 25.42
CA GLU A 58 -39.46 23.97 24.87
C GLU A 58 -39.62 23.75 23.36
N LYS A 59 -38.59 23.25 22.67
CA LYS A 59 -38.58 22.98 21.22
C LYS A 59 -38.69 21.49 20.87
N LYS A 60 -38.94 20.62 21.86
CA LYS A 60 -39.08 19.17 21.67
C LYS A 60 -40.55 18.80 21.40
N ASP A 61 -41.08 19.30 20.30
CA ASP A 61 -42.45 19.03 19.88
C ASP A 61 -42.57 17.68 19.14
N ALA A 62 -43.78 17.27 18.78
CA ALA A 62 -44.04 16.06 17.99
C ALA A 62 -43.17 15.99 16.71
N LYS A 63 -43.02 17.12 16.01
CA LYS A 63 -42.17 17.25 14.81
C LYS A 63 -40.69 16.97 15.10
N TYR A 64 -40.18 17.34 16.27
CA TYR A 64 -38.81 17.03 16.71
C TYR A 64 -38.64 15.53 16.90
N TYR A 65 -39.57 14.86 17.58
CA TYR A 65 -39.50 13.41 17.81
C TYR A 65 -39.54 12.62 16.50
N GLU A 66 -40.39 13.01 15.55
CA GLU A 66 -40.43 12.39 14.21
C GLU A 66 -39.10 12.56 13.45
N LYS A 67 -38.48 13.74 13.52
CA LYS A 67 -37.14 13.96 12.92
C LYS A 67 -36.07 13.12 13.62
N ARG A 68 -36.12 13.01 14.95
CA ARG A 68 -35.17 12.23 15.75
C ARG A 68 -35.28 10.73 15.43
N LYS A 69 -36.51 10.21 15.32
CA LYS A 69 -36.80 8.82 14.91
C LYS A 69 -36.23 8.53 13.52
N ARG A 70 -36.49 9.39 12.54
CA ARG A 70 -35.93 9.26 11.18
C ARG A 70 -34.40 9.30 11.17
N ASN A 71 -33.79 10.22 11.93
CA ASN A 71 -32.33 10.30 12.03
C ASN A 71 -31.71 9.04 12.67
N ASN A 72 -32.34 8.48 13.71
CA ASN A 72 -31.90 7.22 14.31
C ASN A 72 -31.95 6.05 13.32
N MET A 73 -33.03 5.95 12.54
CA MET A 73 -33.16 4.95 11.49
C MET A 73 -32.08 5.11 10.41
N ALA A 74 -31.85 6.35 9.94
CA ALA A 74 -30.81 6.66 8.98
C ALA A 74 -29.40 6.33 9.52
N ALA A 75 -29.13 6.65 10.79
CA ALA A 75 -27.86 6.34 11.44
C ALA A 75 -27.64 4.83 11.56
N LYS A 76 -28.68 4.06 11.91
CA LYS A 76 -28.62 2.59 11.94
C LYS A 76 -28.30 2.03 10.55
N LYS A 77 -29.05 2.44 9.53
CA LYS A 77 -28.82 2.03 8.13
C LYS A 77 -27.41 2.39 7.64
N SER A 78 -26.92 3.59 7.97
CA SER A 78 -25.57 4.03 7.63
C SER A 78 -24.49 3.16 8.29
N ARG A 79 -24.65 2.85 9.58
CA ARG A 79 -23.75 1.95 10.32
C ARG A 79 -23.74 0.54 9.72
N GLU A 80 -24.91 0.00 9.38
CA GLU A 80 -25.01 -1.31 8.72
C GLU A 80 -24.36 -1.33 7.34
N ALA A 81 -24.59 -0.29 6.53
CA ALA A 81 -23.95 -0.16 5.23
C ALA A 81 -22.42 -0.06 5.34
N LYS A 82 -21.90 0.69 6.32
CA LYS A 82 -20.46 0.72 6.60
C LYS A 82 -19.94 -0.65 7.02
N ARG A 83 -20.62 -1.33 7.96
CA ARG A 83 -20.23 -2.67 8.41
C ARG A 83 -20.18 -3.67 7.27
N ARG A 84 -21.18 -3.68 6.37
CA ARG A 84 -21.17 -4.55 5.19
C ARG A 84 -19.95 -4.29 4.30
N ARG A 85 -19.65 -3.03 4.00
CA ARG A 85 -18.46 -2.66 3.21
C ARG A 85 -17.16 -3.07 3.89
N ASP A 86 -17.03 -2.82 5.18
CA ASP A 86 -15.83 -3.18 5.94
C ASP A 86 -15.65 -4.70 5.97
N ASN A 87 -16.73 -5.48 6.12
CA ASN A 87 -16.69 -6.94 6.07
C ASN A 87 -16.35 -7.49 4.67
N GLU A 88 -16.95 -6.93 3.61
CA GLU A 88 -16.65 -7.29 2.23
C GLU A 88 -15.18 -7.02 1.89
N MET A 89 -14.68 -5.86 2.31
CA MET A 89 -13.27 -5.50 2.16
C MET A 89 -12.37 -6.45 2.96
N GLY A 90 -12.74 -6.80 4.19
CA GLY A 90 -12.00 -7.77 4.99
C GLY A 90 -11.91 -9.14 4.31
N LEU A 91 -13.01 -9.63 3.74
CA LEU A 91 -13.03 -10.88 2.97
C LEU A 91 -12.13 -10.78 1.72
N LYS A 92 -12.22 -9.68 0.97
CA LYS A 92 -11.39 -9.45 -0.22
C LYS A 92 -9.90 -9.44 0.12
N LEU A 93 -9.51 -8.74 1.19
CA LEU A 93 -8.13 -8.71 1.65
C LEU A 93 -7.63 -10.10 2.04
N PHE A 94 -8.40 -10.84 2.82
CA PHE A 94 -8.07 -12.21 3.20
C PHE A 94 -7.85 -13.13 1.99
N LEU A 95 -8.71 -13.06 0.98
CA LEU A 95 -8.57 -13.86 -0.24
C LEU A 95 -7.31 -13.47 -1.02
N LEU A 96 -7.06 -12.17 -1.19
CA LEU A 96 -5.86 -11.68 -1.88
C LEU A 96 -4.57 -12.06 -1.14
N GLU A 97 -4.57 -12.03 0.18
CA GLU A 97 -3.43 -12.47 1.00
C GLU A 97 -3.15 -13.96 0.78
N LYS A 98 -4.20 -14.79 0.79
CA LYS A 98 -4.08 -16.23 0.52
C LYS A 98 -3.55 -16.51 -0.88
N GLU A 99 -4.09 -15.84 -1.90
CA GLU A 99 -3.64 -15.98 -3.29
C GLU A 99 -2.18 -15.55 -3.45
N ASN A 100 -1.79 -14.43 -2.84
CA ASN A 100 -0.42 -13.93 -2.88
C ASN A 100 0.56 -14.93 -2.23
N MET A 101 0.20 -15.51 -1.08
CA MET A 101 1.02 -16.56 -0.45
C MET A 101 1.19 -17.77 -1.38
N LEU A 102 0.10 -18.23 -2.01
CA LEU A 102 0.17 -19.35 -2.95
C LEU A 102 1.04 -19.04 -4.17
N LEU A 103 0.92 -17.83 -4.72
CA LEU A 103 1.74 -17.38 -5.86
C LEU A 103 3.21 -17.30 -5.49
N LYS A 104 3.54 -16.74 -4.33
CA LYS A 104 4.92 -16.69 -3.81
C LYS A 104 5.51 -18.08 -3.61
N PHE A 105 4.72 -19.01 -3.06
CA PHE A 105 5.14 -20.39 -2.91
C PHE A 105 5.46 -21.03 -4.27
N ARG A 106 4.53 -20.94 -5.24
CA ARG A 106 4.74 -21.48 -6.59
C ARG A 106 5.96 -20.87 -7.29
N LEU A 107 6.13 -19.55 -7.16
CA LEU A 107 7.28 -18.86 -7.73
C LEU A 107 8.59 -19.35 -7.12
N SER A 108 8.62 -19.57 -5.80
CA SER A 108 9.78 -20.13 -5.10
C SER A 108 10.11 -21.53 -5.61
N THR A 109 9.12 -22.41 -5.73
CA THR A 109 9.31 -23.78 -6.23
C THR A 109 9.90 -23.79 -7.65
N VAL A 110 9.30 -23.04 -8.57
CA VAL A 110 9.80 -22.96 -9.96
C VAL A 110 11.21 -22.36 -10.02
N SER A 111 11.49 -21.35 -9.19
CA SER A 111 12.82 -20.75 -9.12
C SER A 111 13.87 -21.76 -8.64
N GLU A 112 13.54 -22.57 -7.64
CA GLU A 112 14.42 -23.63 -7.13
C GLU A 112 14.68 -24.71 -8.19
N GLU A 113 13.65 -25.19 -8.88
CA GLU A 113 13.78 -26.15 -9.98
C GLU A 113 14.68 -25.61 -11.10
N LEU A 114 14.50 -24.35 -11.49
CA LEU A 114 15.34 -23.70 -12.49
C LEU A 114 16.81 -23.61 -12.04
N GLU A 115 17.07 -23.29 -10.78
CA GLU A 115 18.44 -23.25 -10.26
C GLU A 115 19.10 -24.63 -10.24
N ILE A 116 18.34 -25.68 -9.92
CA ILE A 116 18.83 -27.06 -9.99
C ILE A 116 19.19 -27.42 -11.44
N ILE A 117 18.30 -27.14 -12.40
CA ILE A 117 18.53 -27.43 -13.82
C ILE A 117 19.75 -26.68 -14.34
N LYS A 118 19.89 -25.39 -14.01
CA LYS A 118 21.06 -24.58 -14.40
C LYS A 118 22.36 -25.18 -13.87
N ARG A 119 22.41 -25.54 -12.58
CA ARG A 119 23.59 -26.17 -11.97
C ARG A 119 23.94 -27.48 -12.66
N THR A 120 22.94 -28.34 -12.89
CA THR A 120 23.13 -29.62 -13.57
C THR A 120 23.67 -29.41 -14.99
N LEU A 121 23.12 -28.47 -15.76
CA LEU A 121 23.60 -28.15 -17.11
C LEU A 121 25.07 -27.69 -17.11
N VAL A 122 25.44 -26.83 -16.16
CA VAL A 122 26.84 -26.39 -16.00
C VAL A 122 27.75 -27.59 -15.73
N LEU A 123 27.38 -28.47 -14.80
CA LEU A 123 28.16 -29.68 -14.49
C LEU A 123 28.31 -30.61 -15.69
N TYR A 124 27.24 -30.82 -16.47
CA TYR A 124 27.31 -31.62 -17.70
C TYR A 124 28.28 -31.01 -18.71
N ASN A 125 28.19 -29.70 -18.94
CA ASN A 125 29.07 -29.01 -19.90
C ASN A 125 30.54 -29.05 -19.46
N THR A 126 30.83 -28.83 -18.17
CA THR A 126 32.21 -28.91 -17.65
C THR A 126 32.76 -30.32 -17.72
N ASN A 127 31.96 -31.34 -17.42
CA ASN A 127 32.39 -32.73 -17.53
C ASN A 127 32.65 -33.14 -18.98
N GLN A 128 31.78 -32.78 -19.93
CA GLN A 128 32.01 -33.01 -21.37
C GLN A 128 33.38 -32.47 -21.82
N VAL A 129 33.74 -31.26 -21.41
CA VAL A 129 35.05 -30.65 -21.71
C VAL A 129 36.23 -31.48 -21.13
N ILE A 130 36.07 -32.11 -19.97
CA ILE A 130 37.11 -32.96 -19.37
C ILE A 130 37.27 -34.27 -20.18
N TRP A 131 36.16 -34.92 -20.57
CA TRP A 131 36.21 -36.15 -21.36
C TRP A 131 36.75 -35.95 -22.78
N THR A 132 36.50 -34.78 -23.39
CA THR A 132 37.04 -34.47 -24.73
C THR A 132 38.53 -34.12 -24.71
N ASN A 133 39.07 -33.66 -23.58
CA ASN A 133 40.48 -33.26 -23.45
C ASN A 133 41.40 -34.37 -22.90
N ASN A 134 40.85 -35.45 -22.34
CA ASN A 134 41.62 -36.64 -21.98
C ASN A 134 41.72 -37.59 -23.18
N VAL A 135 42.66 -37.32 -24.09
CA VAL A 135 43.03 -38.27 -25.14
C VAL A 135 43.67 -39.48 -24.47
N LEU A 136 43.05 -40.65 -24.61
CA LEU A 136 43.62 -41.91 -24.12
C LEU A 136 45.03 -42.08 -24.70
N PRO A 137 46.08 -42.28 -23.88
CA PRO A 137 47.41 -42.49 -24.41
C PRO A 137 47.41 -43.70 -25.35
N PRO A 138 48.08 -43.61 -26.52
CA PRO A 138 48.05 -44.69 -27.50
C PRO A 138 48.59 -45.97 -26.86
N PHE A 139 47.77 -47.03 -26.90
CA PHE A 139 48.15 -48.35 -26.40
C PHE A 139 49.46 -48.79 -27.06
N GLN A 140 50.52 -48.90 -26.24
CA GLN A 140 51.79 -49.45 -26.68
C GLN A 140 51.59 -50.95 -26.94
N LYS A 141 51.67 -51.35 -28.20
CA LYS A 141 51.68 -52.77 -28.58
C LYS A 141 53.07 -53.32 -28.25
N ASN A 142 53.12 -54.31 -27.36
CA ASN A 142 54.31 -55.12 -27.08
C ASN A 142 54.66 -56.00 -28.27
#